data_AF-A0A257P264-F1
#
_entry.id   AF-A0A257P264-F1
#
_cell.length_a   1.000
_cell.length_b   1.000
_cell.length_c   1.000
_cell.angle_alpha   90.00
_cell.angle_beta   90.00
_cell.angle_gamma   90.00
#
_symmetry.space_group_name_H-M   'P 1'
#
loop_
_entity.id
_entity.type
_entity.pdbx_description
1 polymer ?
#
loop_
_entity_poly.entity_id
_entity_poly.type
_entity_poly.pdbx_seq_one_letter_code
_entity_poly.pdbx_strand_id
1 'polypeptide(L)' 'LWLYYGIGLHSPGNGWIHTKVTLVVLLVIYLFWCKRILRQFEQGTNTRSHKWYRWFNEIPTIILFIIIPLVVIKPF' A
#
# COMPACT_ATOMS: atom_id res chain seq x y z
N LEU A 1 -15.22 -10.37 -12.28
CA LEU A 1 -14.71 -10.89 -13.58
C LEU A 1 -13.42 -11.69 -13.37
N TRP A 2 -12.27 -11.09 -13.06
CA TRP A 2 -10.99 -11.82 -12.96
C TRP A 2 -10.89 -12.91 -11.87
N LEU A 3 -11.40 -12.66 -10.65
CA LEU A 3 -11.45 -13.65 -9.56
C LEU A 3 -12.45 -14.81 -9.80
N TYR A 4 -13.51 -14.55 -10.59
CA TYR A 4 -14.52 -15.55 -10.93
C TYR A 4 -14.02 -16.51 -12.03
N TYR A 5 -13.16 -16.02 -12.92
CA TYR A 5 -12.59 -16.80 -14.03
C TYR A 5 -11.39 -17.68 -13.61
N GLY A 6 -10.94 -17.66 -12.35
CA GLY A 6 -9.85 -18.53 -11.88
C GLY A 6 -8.47 -18.26 -12.50
N ILE A 7 -8.33 -17.20 -13.31
CA ILE A 7 -7.07 -16.81 -13.95
C ILE A 7 -6.16 -16.19 -12.89
N GLY A 8 -5.34 -17.05 -12.26
CA GLY A 8 -4.39 -16.68 -11.21
C GLY A 8 -4.24 -17.71 -10.06
N LEU A 9 -5.16 -18.66 -9.91
CA LEU A 9 -5.11 -19.66 -8.83
C LEU A 9 -4.37 -20.97 -9.21
N HIS A 10 -4.21 -21.24 -10.51
CA HIS A 10 -3.71 -22.52 -11.04
C HIS A 10 -2.46 -22.40 -11.94
N SER A 11 -1.64 -21.36 -11.80
CA SER A 11 -0.30 -21.33 -12.43
C SER A 11 0.76 -21.73 -11.40
N PRO A 12 1.79 -22.52 -11.75
CA PRO A 12 2.90 -22.91 -10.86
C PRO A 12 3.87 -21.75 -10.53
N GLY A 13 3.35 -20.53 -10.42
CA GLY A 13 4.04 -19.27 -10.10
C GLY A 13 3.24 -18.45 -9.08
N ASN A 14 2.88 -19.08 -7.95
CA ASN A 14 1.97 -18.55 -6.92
C ASN A 14 2.49 -17.23 -6.27
N GLY A 15 3.81 -17.00 -6.27
CA GLY A 15 4.44 -15.81 -5.70
C GLY A 15 3.94 -14.50 -6.31
N TRP A 16 3.70 -14.45 -7.62
CA TRP A 16 3.33 -13.21 -8.31
C TRP A 16 1.91 -12.70 -7.97
N ILE A 17 0.98 -13.62 -7.69
CA ILE A 17 -0.38 -13.29 -7.24
C ILE A 17 -0.34 -12.78 -5.80
N HIS A 18 0.38 -13.47 -4.91
CA HIS A 18 0.55 -13.01 -3.53
C HIS A 18 1.19 -11.62 -3.46
N THR A 19 2.21 -11.36 -4.29
CA THR A 19 2.82 -10.04 -4.42
C THR A 19 1.81 -8.95 -4.79
N LYS A 20 1.00 -9.18 -5.84
CA LYS A 20 -0.03 -8.21 -6.26
C LYS A 20 -1.05 -7.94 -5.15
N VAL A 21 -1.52 -8.99 -4.48
CA VAL A 21 -2.49 -8.84 -3.39
C VAL A 21 -1.87 -8.07 -2.22
N THR A 22 -0.63 -8.38 -1.84
CA THR A 22 0.09 -7.66 -0.77
C THR A 22 0.25 -6.17 -1.10
N LEU A 23 0.55 -5.82 -2.36
CA LEU A 23 0.63 -4.42 -2.79
C LEU A 23 -0.70 -3.68 -2.65
N VAL A 24 -1.80 -4.31 -3.08
CA VAL A 24 -3.13 -3.73 -2.95
C VAL A 24 -3.50 -3.56 -1.48
N VAL A 25 -3.22 -4.55 -0.62
CA VAL A 25 -3.45 -4.46 0.83
C VAL A 25 -2.65 -3.32 1.46
N LEU A 26 -1.37 -3.17 1.12
CA LEU A 26 -0.53 -2.06 1.59
C LEU A 26 -1.11 -0.69 1.20
N LEU A 27 -1.55 -0.55 -0.05
CA LEU A 27 -2.20 0.69 -0.52
C LEU A 27 -3.51 0.96 0.24
N VAL A 28 -4.32 -0.05 0.51
CA VAL A 28 -5.56 0.09 1.27
C VAL A 28 -5.30 0.54 2.71
N ILE A 29 -4.29 -0.04 3.37
CA ILE A 29 -3.86 0.38 4.71
C ILE A 29 -3.46 1.86 4.70
N TYR A 30 -2.66 2.28 3.71
CA TYR A 30 -2.23 3.66 3.57
C TYR A 30 -3.42 4.62 3.35
N LEU A 31 -4.36 4.27 2.48
CA LEU A 31 -5.60 5.03 2.27
C LEU A 31 -6.42 5.18 3.55
N PHE A 32 -6.50 4.12 4.36
CA PHE A 32 -7.24 4.16 5.62
C PHE A 32 -6.56 5.08 6.65
N TRP A 33 -5.23 5.04 6.73
CA TRP A 33 -4.44 5.97 7.53
C TRP A 33 -4.61 7.42 7.09
N CYS A 34 -4.59 7.67 5.78
CA CYS A 34 -4.81 9.00 5.21
C CYS A 34 -6.21 9.52 5.56
N LYS A 35 -7.25 8.67 5.44
CA LYS A 35 -8.62 9.00 5.89
C LYS A 35 -8.71 9.31 7.38
N ARG A 36 -7.98 8.56 8.22
CA ARG A 36 -7.96 8.79 9.69
C ARG A 36 -7.35 10.14 10.03
N ILE A 37 -6.25 10.51 9.38
CA ILE A 37 -5.60 11.81 9.56
C ILE A 37 -6.49 12.93 9.07
N LEU A 38 -7.12 12.78 7.90
CA LEU A 38 -8.07 13.76 7.36
C LEU A 38 -9.22 14.03 8.35
N ARG A 39 -9.83 12.99 8.91
CA ARG A 39 -10.86 13.12 9.95
C ARG A 39 -10.37 13.85 11.20
N GLN A 40 -9.12 13.64 11.62
CA GLN A 40 -8.53 14.35 12.76
C GLN A 40 -8.29 15.83 12.46
N PHE A 41 -7.93 16.17 11.22
CA PHE A 41 -7.86 17.55 10.75
C PHE A 41 -9.24 18.21 10.70
N GLU A 42 -10.26 17.53 10.15
CA GLU A 42 -11.65 18.02 10.10
C GLU A 42 -12.22 18.30 11.50
N GLN A 43 -11.85 17.48 12.49
CA GLN A 43 -12.28 17.65 13.88
C GLN A 43 -11.46 18.72 14.63
N GLY A 44 -10.46 19.35 14.01
CA GLY A 44 -9.61 20.36 14.64
C GLY A 44 -8.76 19.84 15.81
N THR A 45 -8.72 18.52 16.03
CA THR A 45 -7.98 17.88 17.16
C THR A 45 -6.54 17.56 16.78
N ASN A 46 -6.01 18.25 15.78
CA ASN A 46 -4.68 17.96 15.27
C ASN A 46 -3.61 18.40 16.26
N THR A 47 -3.13 17.44 17.05
CA THR A 47 -2.05 17.60 18.02
C THR A 47 -0.67 17.24 17.45
N ARG A 48 -0.57 16.91 16.16
CA ARG A 48 0.67 16.45 15.53
C ARG A 48 1.43 17.62 14.93
N SER A 49 2.71 17.71 15.25
CA SER A 49 3.61 18.74 14.74
C SER A 49 3.85 18.60 13.23
N HIS A 50 4.09 19.70 12.53
CA HIS A 50 4.45 19.74 11.10
C HIS A 50 5.56 18.75 10.71
N LYS A 51 6.53 18.49 11.59
CA LYS A 51 7.61 17.50 11.36
C LYS A 51 7.08 16.06 11.22
N TRP A 52 6.01 15.72 11.94
CA TRP A 52 5.37 14.41 11.86
C TRP A 52 4.70 14.20 10.49
N TYR A 53 4.05 15.24 9.96
CA TYR A 53 3.45 15.19 8.62
C TYR A 53 4.46 15.08 7.49
N ARG A 54 5.65 15.70 7.65
CA ARG A 54 6.76 15.52 6.71
C ARG A 54 7.19 14.06 6.64
N TRP A 55 7.48 13.46 7.78
CA TRP A 55 7.82 12.03 7.87
C TRP A 55 6.70 11.13 7.34
N PHE A 56 5.43 11.46 7.63
CA PHE A 56 4.29 10.72 7.10
C PHE A 56 4.23 10.75 5.57
N ASN A 57 4.54 11.88 4.94
CA ASN A 57 4.62 11.98 3.48
C ASN A 57 5.86 11.29 2.88
N GLU A 58 6.89 11.02 3.68
CA GLU A 58 8.06 10.25 3.24
C GLU A 58 7.83 8.72 3.30
N ILE A 59 6.88 8.25 4.13
CA ILE A 59 6.50 6.82 4.20
C ILE A 59 6.10 6.24 2.84
N PRO A 60 5.22 6.89 2.02
CA PRO A 60 4.93 6.46 0.65
C PRO A 60 6.17 6.24 -0.20
N THR A 61 7.15 7.14 -0.09
CA THR A 61 8.40 7.07 -0.86
C THR A 61 9.23 5.86 -0.45
N ILE A 62 9.33 5.57 0.85
CA ILE A 62 10.03 4.39 1.37
C ILE A 62 9.31 3.10 0.92
N ILE A 63 7.99 3.08 1.01
CA ILE A 63 7.16 1.96 0.54
C ILE A 63 7.38 1.73 -0.95
N LEU A 64 7.37 2.79 -1.78
CA LEU A 64 7.65 2.70 -3.20
C LEU A 64 9.07 2.17 -3.48
N PHE A 65 10.08 2.62 -2.71
CA PHE A 65 11.46 2.16 -2.87
C PHE A 65 11.62 0.65 -2.62
N ILE A 66 10.78 0.05 -1.78
CA ILE A 66 10.76 -1.40 -1.53
C ILE A 66 9.91 -2.13 -2.60
N ILE A 67 8.78 -1.54 -2.99
CA ILE A 67 7.84 -2.12 -3.95
C ILE A 67 8.44 -2.19 -5.36
N ILE A 68 9.13 -1.14 -5.81
CA ILE A 68 9.71 -1.05 -7.16
C ILE A 68 10.65 -2.22 -7.46
N PRO A 69 11.71 -2.50 -6.67
CA PRO A 69 12.59 -3.63 -6.95
C PRO A 69 11.83 -4.96 -6.86
N LEU A 70 10.86 -5.10 -5.96
CA LEU A 70 10.03 -6.30 -5.85
C LEU A 70 9.15 -6.54 -7.09
N VAL A 71 8.65 -5.47 -7.72
CA VAL A 71 7.86 -5.54 -8.97
C VAL A 71 8.74 -5.70 -10.21
N VAL A 72 9.89 -5.02 -10.25
CA VAL A 72 10.80 -4.98 -11.41
C VAL A 72 11.62 -6.25 -11.53
N ILE A 73 12.22 -6.71 -10.44
CA ILE A 73 13.04 -7.93 -10.42
C ILE A 73 12.15 -9.15 -10.68
N LYS A 74 10.86 -9.05 -10.34
CA LYS A 74 9.87 -10.10 -10.59
C LYS A 74 10.43 -11.48 -10.24
N PRO A 75 10.86 -11.69 -8.98
CA PRO A 75 11.63 -12.89 -8.61
C PRO A 75 10.81 -14.21 -8.73
N PHE A 76 9.58 -14.16 -9.25
CA PHE A 76 8.65 -15.26 -9.50
C PHE A 76 7.83 -14.98 -10.75
#